data_AF-A0A959PBQ2-F1
#
_entry.id   AF-A0A959PBQ2-F1
#
_cell.length_a   1.000
_cell.length_b   1.000
_cell.length_c   1.000
_cell.angle_alpha   90.00
_cell.angle_beta   90.00
_cell.angle_gamma   90.00
#
_symmetry.space_group_name_H-M   'P 1'
#
loop_
_entity.id
_entity.type
_entity.pdbx_description
1 polymer ?
#
loop_
_entity_poly.entity_id
_entity_poly.type
_entity_poly.pdbx_seq_one_letter_code
_entity_poly.pdbx_strand_id
1 'polypeptide(L)'
;MRKALLIAVFTTLGLVGCYNADTDLPYIGYEYFPTELGRFVEYRVDSIWQDDIIGQIGSAEAHYFLHDLNESLFTDEEGRPAVRVERSWKQNENGNYSIKDIWYRTRTSRIAEQNEENVVFIKHNFPIKLGKVWDGNSKNTLQTLQEIYRQSAIPEQWDYQYINIHEPYTVNGFTFDSTVTVLQ
;
A
#
# COMPACT_ATOMS: atom_id res chain seq x y z
N MET A 1 23.81 -29.39 62.79
CA MET A 1 24.23 -29.65 61.38
C MET A 1 23.05 -29.95 60.46
N ARG A 2 22.11 -30.83 60.80
CA ARG A 2 20.91 -31.14 59.97
C ARG A 2 19.98 -29.95 59.67
N LYS A 3 19.83 -28.99 60.60
CA LYS A 3 19.01 -27.78 60.39
C LYS A 3 19.63 -26.75 59.43
N ALA A 4 20.96 -26.67 59.38
CA ALA A 4 21.67 -25.80 58.44
C ALA A 4 21.61 -26.34 57.01
N LEU A 5 21.58 -27.67 56.85
CA LEU A 5 21.42 -28.34 55.55
C LEU A 5 20.02 -28.08 54.94
N LEU A 6 18.97 -28.05 55.77
CA LEU A 6 17.59 -27.79 55.33
C LEU A 6 17.35 -26.34 54.88
N ILE A 7 18.07 -25.37 55.47
CA ILE A 7 18.00 -23.97 55.04
C ILE A 7 18.69 -23.81 53.68
N ALA A 8 19.85 -24.44 53.46
CA ALA A 8 20.58 -24.39 52.19
C ALA A 8 19.81 -25.01 51.00
N VAL A 9 18.98 -26.02 51.26
CA VAL A 9 18.13 -26.66 50.23
C VAL A 9 16.92 -25.78 49.88
N PHE A 10 16.43 -24.94 50.80
CA PHE A 10 15.31 -24.04 50.52
C PHE A 10 15.76 -22.75 49.79
N THR A 11 17.00 -22.28 50.02
CA THR A 11 17.54 -21.11 49.31
C THR A 11 17.95 -21.41 47.86
N THR A 12 18.16 -22.68 47.51
CA THR A 12 18.54 -23.09 46.15
C THR A 12 17.35 -23.28 45.21
N LEU A 13 16.12 -23.34 45.73
CA LEU A 13 14.89 -23.48 44.93
C LEU A 13 14.34 -22.13 44.39
N GLY A 14 14.91 -21.00 44.79
CA GLY A 14 14.45 -19.66 44.40
C GLY A 14 15.04 -19.10 43.10
N LEU A 15 15.90 -19.85 42.39
CA LEU A 15 16.61 -19.36 41.20
C LEU A 15 16.04 -19.90 39.88
N VAL A 16 14.81 -20.41 39.86
CA VAL A 16 14.10 -20.66 38.60
C VAL A 16 13.60 -19.31 38.08
N GLY A 17 14.53 -18.58 37.44
CA GLY A 17 14.23 -17.36 36.72
C GLY A 17 13.21 -17.63 35.63
N CYS A 18 12.17 -16.79 35.58
CA CYS A 18 11.23 -16.77 34.48
C CYS A 18 12.02 -16.43 33.20
N TYR A 19 12.09 -17.37 32.26
CA TYR A 19 12.54 -17.07 30.90
C TYR A 19 11.49 -16.15 30.29
N ASN A 20 11.78 -14.86 30.23
CA ASN A 20 11.04 -13.95 29.37
C ASN A 20 11.43 -14.34 27.95
N ALA A 21 10.58 -15.11 27.27
CA ALA A 21 10.66 -15.19 25.83
C ALA A 21 10.55 -13.76 25.31
N ASP A 22 11.55 -13.30 24.56
CA ASP A 22 11.42 -12.08 23.76
C ASP A 22 10.23 -12.32 22.83
N THR A 23 9.06 -11.79 23.21
CA THR A 23 7.92 -11.72 22.31
C THR A 23 8.24 -10.62 21.34
N ASP A 24 8.98 -10.96 20.28
CA ASP A 24 9.13 -10.09 19.12
C ASP A 24 7.73 -9.61 18.72
N LEU A 25 7.57 -8.28 18.65
CA LEU A 25 6.30 -7.69 18.21
C LEU A 25 5.97 -8.23 16.81
N PRO A 26 4.70 -8.57 16.53
CA PRO A 26 4.33 -9.11 15.24
C PRO A 26 4.67 -8.12 14.14
N TYR A 27 5.36 -8.61 13.11
CA TYR A 27 5.64 -7.83 11.91
C TYR A 27 4.34 -7.36 11.24
N ILE A 28 4.23 -6.05 10.99
CA ILE A 28 3.01 -5.44 10.42
C ILE A 28 3.17 -5.08 8.94
N GLY A 29 4.34 -4.57 8.53
CA GLY A 29 4.64 -4.21 7.14
C GLY A 29 4.23 -2.80 6.72
N TYR A 30 4.22 -1.83 7.65
CA TYR A 30 3.91 -0.43 7.33
C TYR A 30 4.90 0.22 6.36
N GLU A 31 6.14 -0.26 6.32
CA GLU A 31 7.21 0.21 5.44
C GLU A 31 6.92 -0.05 3.95
N TYR A 32 6.04 -1.01 3.63
CA TYR A 32 5.58 -1.23 2.26
C TYR A 32 4.61 -0.13 1.77
N PHE A 33 4.15 0.74 2.67
CA PHE A 33 3.37 1.92 2.32
C PHE A 33 3.92 3.16 3.05
N PRO A 34 5.02 3.73 2.55
CA PRO A 34 5.67 4.87 3.18
C PRO A 34 4.81 6.14 3.09
N THR A 35 4.74 6.87 4.20
CA THR A 35 4.02 8.15 4.31
C THR A 35 4.96 9.32 4.61
N GLU A 36 6.27 9.11 4.53
CA GLU A 36 7.26 10.17 4.72
C GLU A 36 7.30 11.10 3.49
N LEU A 37 7.58 12.37 3.75
CA LEU A 37 7.73 13.38 2.70
C LEU A 37 8.97 13.10 1.84
N GLY A 38 8.90 13.46 0.56
CA GLY A 38 9.97 13.25 -0.42
C GLY A 38 10.05 11.82 -0.98
N ARG A 39 9.24 10.87 -0.47
CA ARG A 39 9.09 9.55 -1.09
C ARG A 39 8.31 9.67 -2.39
N PHE A 40 8.81 9.05 -3.45
CA PHE A 40 8.18 9.11 -4.75
C PHE A 40 8.20 7.76 -5.49
N VAL A 41 7.34 7.65 -6.50
CA VAL A 41 7.36 6.57 -7.48
C VAL A 41 7.25 7.16 -8.87
N GLU A 42 8.08 6.68 -9.79
CA GLU A 42 8.02 7.04 -11.21
C GLU A 42 7.55 5.85 -12.04
N TYR A 43 6.67 6.14 -13.00
CA TYR A 43 6.12 5.16 -13.92
C TYR A 43 6.45 5.56 -15.35
N ARG A 44 6.85 4.59 -16.16
CA ARG A 44 6.80 4.68 -17.62
C ARG A 44 5.49 4.01 -18.06
N VAL A 45 4.61 4.79 -18.67
CA VAL A 45 3.26 4.35 -19.03
C VAL A 45 3.16 4.19 -20.54
N ASP A 46 2.68 3.03 -20.95
CA ASP A 46 2.28 2.72 -22.33
C ASP A 46 0.76 2.54 -22.34
N SER A 47 0.05 3.39 -23.09
CA SER A 47 -1.41 3.39 -23.18
C SER A 47 -1.84 3.28 -24.63
N ILE A 48 -2.88 2.49 -24.89
CA ILE A 48 -3.49 2.33 -26.20
C ILE A 48 -4.98 2.63 -26.03
N TRP A 49 -5.51 3.57 -26.81
CA TRP A 49 -6.93 3.87 -26.85
C TRP A 49 -7.50 3.67 -28.25
N GLN A 50 -8.76 3.23 -28.31
CA GLN A 50 -9.53 3.06 -29.54
C GLN A 50 -10.75 3.97 -29.45
N ASP A 51 -11.05 4.69 -30.54
CA ASP A 51 -12.27 5.48 -30.65
C ASP A 51 -13.50 4.56 -30.77
N ASP A 52 -14.65 5.05 -30.31
CA ASP A 52 -15.93 4.34 -30.35
C ASP A 52 -16.34 3.95 -31.79
N ILE A 53 -17.13 2.88 -31.92
CA ILE A 53 -17.43 2.15 -33.16
C ILE A 53 -18.15 2.98 -34.26
N ILE A 54 -18.49 4.24 -34.02
CA ILE A 54 -19.20 5.09 -34.99
C ILE A 54 -18.19 5.80 -35.91
N GLY A 55 -17.65 5.06 -36.89
CA GLY A 55 -16.80 5.61 -37.96
C GLY A 55 -15.56 4.78 -38.27
N GLN A 56 -14.56 5.39 -38.92
CA GLN A 56 -13.26 4.77 -39.09
C GLN A 56 -12.59 4.66 -37.72
N ILE A 57 -12.36 3.43 -37.25
CA ILE A 57 -11.73 3.16 -35.96
C ILE A 57 -10.32 3.74 -35.97
N GLY A 58 -10.12 4.84 -35.25
CA GLY A 58 -8.81 5.37 -34.91
C GLY A 58 -8.29 4.63 -33.68
N SER A 59 -7.04 4.18 -33.73
CA SER A 59 -6.29 3.76 -32.55
C SER A 59 -5.10 4.68 -32.38
N ALA A 60 -4.85 5.13 -31.16
CA ALA A 60 -3.65 5.90 -30.85
C ALA A 60 -2.93 5.32 -29.63
N GLU A 61 -1.61 5.34 -29.73
CA GLU A 61 -0.69 4.92 -28.69
C GLU A 61 -0.14 6.17 -28.01
N ALA A 62 -0.04 6.15 -26.69
CA ALA A 62 0.51 7.21 -25.89
C ALA A 62 1.57 6.65 -24.94
N HIS A 63 2.76 7.24 -25.00
CA HIS A 63 3.87 6.96 -24.10
C HIS A 63 4.15 8.20 -23.26
N TYR A 64 4.13 8.08 -21.95
CA TYR A 64 4.41 9.19 -21.05
C TYR A 64 4.95 8.69 -19.71
N PHE A 65 5.40 9.62 -18.88
CA PHE A 65 5.91 9.33 -17.55
C PHE A 65 4.98 9.95 -16.51
N LEU A 66 4.78 9.23 -15.41
CA LEU A 66 4.11 9.74 -14.21
C LEU A 66 5.10 9.78 -13.05
N HIS A 67 4.92 10.74 -12.16
CA HIS A 67 5.69 10.89 -10.93
C HIS A 67 4.75 11.25 -9.79
N ASP A 68 4.66 10.34 -8.81
CA ASP A 68 3.83 10.49 -7.61
C ASP A 68 4.73 10.86 -6.43
N LEU A 69 4.60 12.07 -5.89
CA LEU A 69 5.45 12.61 -4.82
C LEU A 69 4.65 12.82 -3.53
N ASN A 70 5.15 12.31 -2.39
CA ASN A 70 4.72 12.76 -1.07
C ASN A 70 5.22 14.17 -0.78
N GLU A 71 4.34 15.15 -0.94
CA GLU A 71 4.73 16.55 -0.94
C GLU A 71 4.55 17.18 0.45
N SER A 72 3.38 17.06 1.07
CA SER A 72 3.09 17.69 2.36
C SER A 72 2.18 16.86 3.25
N LEU A 73 2.14 17.22 4.55
CA LEU A 73 1.26 16.63 5.54
C LEU A 73 0.08 17.55 5.81
N PHE A 74 -1.10 16.97 6.01
CA PHE A 74 -2.29 17.69 6.44
C PHE A 74 -3.18 16.77 7.29
N THR A 75 -4.27 17.33 7.82
CA THR A 75 -5.30 16.57 8.53
C THR A 75 -6.49 16.41 7.60
N ASP A 76 -6.94 15.18 7.37
CA ASP A 76 -8.11 14.93 6.53
C ASP A 76 -9.44 15.30 7.21
N GLU A 77 -10.54 15.13 6.49
CA GLU A 77 -11.89 15.44 6.95
C GLU A 77 -12.35 14.57 8.13
N GLU A 78 -11.72 13.40 8.34
CA GLU A 78 -11.96 12.50 9.48
C GLU A 78 -11.06 12.84 10.69
N GLY A 79 -10.22 13.88 10.59
CA GLY A 79 -9.29 14.27 11.65
C GLY A 79 -8.01 13.42 11.72
N ARG A 80 -7.68 12.68 10.65
CA ARG A 80 -6.55 11.75 10.60
C ARG A 80 -5.34 12.39 9.92
N PRO A 81 -4.10 12.00 10.29
CA PRO A 81 -2.91 12.40 9.55
C PRO A 81 -2.97 11.88 8.10
N ALA A 82 -2.80 12.79 7.15
CA ALA A 82 -2.83 12.51 5.73
C ALA A 82 -1.60 13.11 5.04
N VAL A 83 -1.19 12.45 3.95
CA VAL A 83 -0.10 12.92 3.09
C VAL A 83 -0.69 13.34 1.76
N ARG A 84 -0.44 14.58 1.35
CA ARG A 84 -0.75 15.07 0.02
C ARG A 84 0.22 14.45 -0.99
N VAL A 85 -0.33 13.86 -2.04
CA VAL A 85 0.43 13.24 -3.12
C VAL A 85 0.24 14.08 -4.38
N GLU A 86 1.33 14.66 -4.89
CA GLU A 86 1.32 15.31 -6.20
C GLU A 86 1.62 14.28 -7.27
N ARG A 87 0.64 14.00 -8.12
CA ARG A 87 0.86 13.23 -9.35
C ARG A 87 1.14 14.20 -10.47
N SER A 88 2.30 14.08 -11.08
CA SER A 88 2.74 14.90 -12.20
C SER A 88 3.07 14.03 -13.40
N TRP A 89 3.05 14.62 -14.59
CA TRP A 89 3.29 13.91 -15.84
C TRP A 89 4.24 14.67 -16.77
N LYS A 90 4.91 13.93 -17.65
CA LYS A 90 5.69 14.48 -18.78
C LYS A 90 5.61 13.55 -19.98
N GLN A 91 5.63 14.13 -21.17
CA GLN A 91 5.59 13.36 -22.43
C GLN A 91 6.91 12.65 -22.73
N ASN A 92 8.04 13.34 -22.50
CA ASN A 92 9.37 12.87 -22.89
C ASN A 92 10.29 12.79 -21.68
N GLU A 93 11.33 11.96 -21.72
CA GLU A 93 12.28 11.79 -20.61
C GLU A 93 12.94 13.11 -20.17
N ASN A 94 13.27 13.97 -21.14
CA ASN A 94 13.88 15.28 -20.92
C ASN A 94 12.87 16.41 -20.71
N GLY A 95 11.57 16.10 -20.65
CA GLY A 95 10.52 17.07 -20.39
C GLY A 95 10.45 17.47 -18.91
N ASN A 96 9.83 18.62 -18.65
CA ASN A 96 9.50 19.04 -17.29
C ASN A 96 8.18 18.38 -16.85
N TYR A 97 8.12 17.93 -15.61
CA TYR A 97 6.88 17.46 -15.01
C TYR A 97 5.91 18.62 -14.84
N SER A 98 4.65 18.38 -15.21
CA SER A 98 3.52 19.26 -14.91
C SER A 98 2.54 18.53 -14.01
N ILE A 99 1.99 19.21 -13.01
CA ILE A 99 1.00 18.61 -12.12
C ILE A 99 -0.19 18.14 -12.95
N LYS A 100 -0.58 16.89 -12.72
CA LYS A 100 -1.72 16.25 -13.35
C LYS A 100 -2.89 16.20 -12.38
N ASP A 101 -2.68 15.54 -11.24
CA ASP A 101 -3.71 15.23 -10.26
C ASP A 101 -3.16 15.46 -8.84
N ILE A 102 -4.03 15.83 -7.89
CA ILE A 102 -3.68 15.94 -6.48
C ILE A 102 -4.46 14.89 -5.71
N TRP A 103 -3.72 13.98 -5.09
CA TRP A 103 -4.24 12.87 -4.32
C TRP A 103 -3.85 13.02 -2.86
N TYR A 104 -4.34 12.10 -2.04
CA TYR A 104 -3.79 11.95 -0.70
C TYR A 104 -3.81 10.50 -0.25
N ARG A 105 -2.99 10.18 0.74
CA ARG A 105 -2.95 8.87 1.37
C ARG A 105 -2.96 8.97 2.88
N THR A 106 -3.64 8.02 3.50
CA THR A 106 -3.70 7.88 4.96
C THR A 106 -3.31 6.45 5.33
N ARG A 107 -2.72 6.30 6.53
CA ARG A 107 -2.33 4.99 7.04
C ARG A 107 -2.80 4.87 8.48
N THR A 108 -3.67 3.89 8.72
CA THR A 108 -4.09 3.50 10.07
C THR A 108 -3.31 2.28 10.53
N SER A 109 -3.64 1.75 11.71
CA SER A 109 -3.06 0.49 12.18
C SER A 109 -3.52 -0.75 11.40
N ARG A 110 -4.55 -0.62 10.56
CA ARG A 110 -5.17 -1.75 9.86
C ARG A 110 -5.17 -1.63 8.35
N ILE A 111 -5.19 -0.43 7.81
CA ILE A 111 -5.28 -0.20 6.37
C ILE A 111 -4.46 1.00 5.92
N ALA A 112 -3.98 0.94 4.69
CA ALA A 112 -3.47 2.07 3.93
C ALA A 112 -4.49 2.45 2.87
N GLU A 113 -4.89 3.71 2.86
CA GLU A 113 -5.87 4.27 1.94
C GLU A 113 -5.16 5.25 0.99
N GLN A 114 -5.58 5.25 -0.27
CA GLN A 114 -5.24 6.29 -1.23
C GLN A 114 -6.51 6.83 -1.86
N ASN A 115 -6.68 8.14 -1.80
CA ASN A 115 -7.73 8.85 -2.49
C ASN A 115 -7.21 9.29 -3.85
N GLU A 116 -7.82 8.76 -4.91
CA GLU A 116 -7.53 9.07 -6.31
C GLU A 116 -8.80 9.66 -6.92
N GLU A 117 -8.76 10.90 -7.40
CA GLU A 117 -9.94 11.56 -7.98
C GLU A 117 -11.20 11.55 -7.10
N ASN A 118 -11.05 11.76 -5.79
CA ASN A 118 -12.12 11.66 -4.78
C ASN A 118 -12.66 10.23 -4.56
N VAL A 119 -11.96 9.21 -5.05
CA VAL A 119 -12.29 7.80 -4.86
C VAL A 119 -11.26 7.17 -3.92
N VAL A 120 -11.72 6.63 -2.80
CA VAL A 120 -10.84 5.98 -1.80
C VAL A 120 -10.63 4.51 -2.15
N PHE A 121 -9.37 4.11 -2.28
CA PHE A 121 -8.95 2.72 -2.47
C PHE A 121 -8.14 2.22 -1.27
N ILE A 122 -8.37 0.97 -0.87
CA ILE A 122 -7.57 0.29 0.15
C ILE A 122 -6.38 -0.37 -0.55
N LYS A 123 -5.21 0.29 -0.49
CA LYS A 123 -3.97 -0.19 -1.10
C LYS A 123 -3.30 -1.30 -0.29
N HIS A 124 -3.42 -1.26 1.04
CA HIS A 124 -2.95 -2.33 1.91
C HIS A 124 -3.93 -2.62 3.06
N ASN A 125 -3.99 -3.89 3.47
CA ASN A 125 -4.68 -4.35 4.67
C ASN A 125 -3.68 -5.04 5.60
N PHE A 126 -3.29 -4.34 6.66
CA PHE A 126 -2.30 -4.78 7.64
C PHE A 126 -2.87 -5.80 8.64
N PRO A 127 -2.04 -6.69 9.21
CA PRO A 127 -0.64 -6.93 8.83
C PRO A 127 -0.52 -7.59 7.45
N ILE A 128 0.60 -7.36 6.78
CA ILE A 128 0.97 -8.04 5.53
C ILE A 128 1.18 -9.52 5.83
N LYS A 129 0.39 -10.39 5.20
CA LYS A 129 0.39 -11.84 5.42
C LYS A 129 0.14 -12.58 4.12
N LEU A 130 0.90 -13.65 3.88
CA LEU A 130 0.83 -14.39 2.62
C LEU A 130 -0.58 -14.95 2.42
N GLY A 131 -1.13 -14.73 1.23
CA GLY A 131 -2.46 -15.19 0.85
C GLY A 131 -3.62 -14.41 1.47
N LYS A 132 -3.37 -13.38 2.30
CA LYS A 132 -4.44 -12.52 2.84
C LYS A 132 -5.11 -11.78 1.70
N VAL A 133 -6.44 -11.81 1.72
CA VAL A 133 -7.31 -11.13 0.75
C VAL A 133 -8.06 -9.96 1.39
N TRP A 134 -8.40 -8.95 0.59
CA TRP A 134 -9.28 -7.87 0.99
C TRP A 134 -9.96 -7.23 -0.23
N ASP A 135 -11.10 -6.60 0.03
CA ASP A 135 -11.79 -5.77 -0.95
C ASP A 135 -11.11 -4.40 -1.05
N GLY A 136 -10.47 -4.12 -2.19
CA GLY A 136 -9.75 -2.89 -2.48
C GLY A 136 -10.64 -1.67 -2.69
N ASN A 137 -11.92 -1.86 -3.04
CA ASN A 137 -12.89 -0.78 -3.27
C ASN A 137 -13.97 -0.68 -2.18
N SER A 138 -13.83 -1.40 -1.06
CA SER A 138 -14.80 -1.48 0.04
C SER A 138 -15.19 -0.14 0.69
N LYS A 139 -14.48 0.95 0.39
CA LYS A 139 -14.69 2.31 0.92
C LYS A 139 -15.22 3.30 -0.10
N ASN A 140 -15.43 2.89 -1.35
CA ASN A 140 -15.97 3.77 -2.37
C ASN A 140 -17.29 3.24 -2.94
N THR A 141 -18.05 4.17 -3.50
CA THR A 141 -19.36 3.92 -4.08
C THR A 141 -19.29 3.87 -5.60
N LEU A 142 -18.15 3.45 -6.19
CA LEU A 142 -18.07 3.22 -7.63
C LEU A 142 -19.20 2.30 -8.11
N GLN A 143 -19.65 1.39 -7.25
CA GLN A 143 -20.82 0.55 -7.45
C GLN A 143 -22.13 1.35 -7.64
N THR A 144 -22.37 2.40 -6.86
CA THR A 144 -23.54 3.30 -7.03
C THR A 144 -23.44 4.09 -8.34
N LEU A 145 -22.25 4.51 -8.75
CA LEU A 145 -22.04 5.14 -10.06
C LEU A 145 -22.26 4.13 -11.21
N GLN A 146 -21.88 2.87 -11.07
CA GLN A 146 -22.13 1.80 -12.04
C GLN A 146 -23.63 1.53 -12.26
N GLU A 147 -24.42 1.51 -11.18
CA GLU A 147 -25.88 1.36 -11.25
C GLU A 147 -26.54 2.57 -11.93
N ILE A 148 -26.06 3.78 -11.64
CA ILE A 148 -26.54 5.03 -12.27
C ILE A 148 -26.18 5.08 -13.77
N TYR A 149 -24.97 4.64 -14.16
CA TYR A 149 -24.46 4.75 -15.53
C TYR A 149 -24.61 3.46 -16.37
N ARG A 150 -25.22 2.39 -15.82
CA ARG A 150 -25.49 1.10 -16.51
C ARG A 150 -24.24 0.44 -17.11
N GLN A 151 -23.09 0.55 -16.45
CA GLN A 151 -21.86 -0.10 -16.92
C GLN A 151 -21.85 -1.56 -16.43
N SER A 152 -22.03 -2.52 -17.35
CA SER A 152 -22.20 -3.95 -17.03
C SER A 152 -20.90 -4.72 -16.73
N ALA A 153 -19.74 -4.05 -16.69
CA ALA A 153 -18.43 -4.70 -16.77
C ALA A 153 -17.46 -4.39 -15.62
N ILE A 154 -17.89 -3.71 -14.56
CA ILE A 154 -17.03 -3.43 -13.40
C ILE A 154 -17.40 -4.40 -12.27
N PRO A 155 -16.44 -5.16 -11.72
CA PRO A 155 -16.72 -6.10 -10.63
C PRO A 155 -17.16 -5.34 -9.37
N GLU A 156 -18.11 -5.95 -8.64
CA GLU A 156 -18.68 -5.42 -7.39
C GLU A 156 -17.60 -5.24 -6.31
N GLN A 157 -16.66 -6.18 -6.24
CA GLN A 157 -15.51 -6.14 -5.34
C GLN A 157 -14.21 -6.29 -6.13
N TRP A 158 -13.18 -5.62 -5.66
CA TRP A 158 -11.83 -5.69 -6.20
C TRP A 158 -11.00 -6.56 -5.24
N ASP A 159 -10.95 -7.85 -5.54
CA ASP A 159 -10.28 -8.84 -4.71
C ASP A 159 -8.76 -8.70 -4.80
N TYR A 160 -8.15 -8.07 -3.80
CA TYR A 160 -6.70 -7.96 -3.69
C TYR A 160 -6.14 -9.11 -2.85
N GLN A 161 -4.96 -9.61 -3.20
CA GLN A 161 -4.26 -10.65 -2.46
C GLN A 161 -2.77 -10.35 -2.31
N TYR A 162 -2.20 -10.59 -1.13
CA TYR A 162 -0.74 -10.60 -0.98
C TYR A 162 -0.12 -11.90 -1.47
N ILE A 163 0.84 -11.75 -2.40
CA ILE A 163 1.75 -12.81 -2.85
C ILE A 163 3.20 -12.32 -2.74
N ASN A 164 4.17 -13.24 -2.73
CA ASN A 164 5.61 -12.93 -2.70
C ASN A 164 6.00 -11.88 -1.65
N ILE A 165 5.93 -12.23 -0.36
CA ILE A 165 6.23 -11.31 0.76
C ILE A 165 7.64 -11.56 1.26
N HIS A 166 8.40 -10.50 1.54
CA HIS A 166 9.80 -10.54 1.97
C HIS A 166 10.73 -11.17 0.94
N GLU A 167 10.30 -11.19 -0.32
CA GLU A 167 11.08 -11.69 -1.43
C GLU A 167 11.82 -10.53 -2.11
N PRO A 168 13.10 -10.70 -2.48
CA PRO A 168 13.81 -9.69 -3.25
C PRO A 168 13.21 -9.59 -4.66
N TYR A 169 13.24 -8.38 -5.22
CA TYR A 169 12.74 -8.13 -6.57
C TYR A 169 13.62 -7.13 -7.30
N THR A 170 13.84 -7.38 -8.59
CA THR A 170 14.62 -6.49 -9.45
C THR A 170 13.74 -5.99 -10.58
N VAL A 171 13.64 -4.66 -10.71
CA VAL A 171 12.88 -3.99 -11.77
C VAL A 171 13.67 -2.81 -12.29
N ASN A 172 13.78 -2.68 -13.61
CA ASN A 172 14.50 -1.58 -14.28
C ASN A 172 15.93 -1.36 -13.75
N GLY A 173 16.63 -2.42 -13.35
CA GLY A 173 17.99 -2.35 -12.79
C GLY A 173 18.08 -1.97 -11.32
N PHE A 174 16.96 -1.61 -10.68
CA PHE A 174 16.88 -1.44 -9.22
C PHE A 174 16.63 -2.77 -8.56
N THR A 175 17.36 -3.05 -7.48
CA THR A 175 17.16 -4.25 -6.67
C THR A 175 16.68 -3.86 -5.29
N PHE A 176 15.58 -4.48 -4.88
CA PHE A 176 14.98 -4.35 -3.57
C PHE A 176 15.20 -5.68 -2.84
N ASP A 177 15.70 -5.61 -1.61
CA ASP A 177 15.99 -6.76 -0.76
C ASP A 177 14.74 -7.43 -0.21
N SER A 178 13.66 -6.67 -0.06
CA SER A 178 12.39 -7.13 0.48
C SER A 178 11.22 -6.41 -0.19
N THR A 179 10.33 -7.17 -0.83
CA THR A 179 9.13 -6.65 -1.48
C THR A 179 7.86 -7.40 -1.07
N VAL A 180 6.72 -6.84 -1.44
CA VAL A 180 5.41 -7.51 -1.40
C VAL A 180 4.70 -7.26 -2.72
N THR A 181 4.05 -8.28 -3.26
CA THR A 181 3.18 -8.13 -4.43
C THR A 181 1.72 -8.11 -3.99
N VAL A 182 0.97 -7.12 -4.48
CA VAL A 182 -0.49 -7.10 -4.40
C VAL A 182 -1.02 -7.54 -5.75
N LEU A 183 -1.65 -8.71 -5.81
CA LEU A 183 -2.36 -9.21 -6.98
C LEU A 183 -3.80 -8.73 -6.92
N GLN A 184 -4.29 -8.17 -8.03
CA GLN A 184 -5.69 -7.81 -8.28
C GLN A 184 -6.26 -8.73 -9.36
#